data_AF-A0A529NCS5-F1
#
_entry.id   AF-A0A529NCS5-F1
#
_cell.length_a   1.000
_cell.length_b   1.000
_cell.length_c   1.000
_cell.angle_alpha   90.00
_cell.angle_beta   90.00
_cell.angle_gamma   90.00
#
_symmetry.space_group_name_H-M   'P 1'
#
loop_
_entity.id
_entity.type
_entity.pdbx_description
1 polymer ?
#
loop_
_entity_poly.entity_id
_entity_poly.type
_entity_poly.pdbx_seq_one_letter_code
_entity_poly.pdbx_strand_id
1 'polypeptide(L)' 'MRKLLVIGIGAGNPEHMTVQAISGLNRADVLFIP' A
#
# COMPACT_ATOMS: atom_id res chain seq x y z
N MET A 1 -10.41 -5.39 -15.66
CA MET A 1 -10.21 -6.45 -14.65
C MET A 1 -9.80 -5.81 -13.33
N ARG A 2 -10.30 -6.31 -12.20
CA ARG A 2 -9.92 -5.81 -10.87
C ARG A 2 -8.54 -6.35 -10.49
N LYS A 3 -7.70 -5.52 -9.85
CA LYS A 3 -6.35 -5.90 -9.38
C LYS A 3 -6.32 -5.79 -7.87
N LEU A 4 -5.79 -6.82 -7.21
CA LEU A 4 -5.50 -6.79 -5.78
C LEU A 4 -4.02 -6.40 -5.59
N LEU A 5 -3.77 -5.37 -4.79
CA LEU A 5 -2.42 -4.94 -4.43
C LEU A 5 -2.13 -5.43 -3.01
N VAL A 6 -1.05 -6.20 -2.85
CA VAL A 6 -0.54 -6.58 -1.53
C VAL A 6 0.62 -5.64 -1.21
N ILE A 7 0.44 -4.81 -0.18
CA ILE A 7 1.37 -3.74 0.17
C ILE A 7 1.89 -3.99 1.58
N GLY A 8 3.21 -4.15 1.71
CA GLY A 8 3.87 -4.14 3.02
C GLY A 8 4.07 -2.71 3.53
N ILE A 9 3.72 -2.46 4.79
CA ILE A 9 3.84 -1.14 5.44
C ILE A 9 5.13 -0.99 6.29
N GLY A 10 5.98 -2.02 6.32
CA GLY A 10 7.17 -2.05 7.19
C GLY A 10 6.81 -2.26 8.67
N ALA A 11 7.73 -1.88 9.56
CA ALA A 11 7.60 -2.07 11.00
C ALA A 11 6.72 -1.02 11.74
N GLY A 12 5.93 -0.24 11.01
CA GLY A 12 5.01 0.76 11.58
C GLY A 12 5.50 2.21 11.53
N ASN A 13 6.79 2.47 11.30
CA ASN A 13 7.28 3.81 10.94
C ASN A 13 7.01 4.07 9.44
N PRO A 14 6.30 5.14 9.06
CA PRO A 14 6.05 5.50 7.66
C PRO A 14 7.31 5.66 6.79
N GLU A 15 8.46 6.02 7.37
CA GLU A 15 9.73 6.14 6.63
C GLU A 15 10.23 4.80 6.08
N HIS A 16 9.69 3.67 6.57
CA HIS A 16 10.00 2.34 6.03
C HIS A 16 9.19 2.00 4.77
N MET A 17 8.25 2.85 4.36
CA MET A 17 7.47 2.61 3.15
C MET A 17 8.31 2.77 1.89
N THR A 18 8.10 1.87 0.92
CA THR A 18 8.72 2.00 -0.40
C THR A 18 7.94 2.97 -1.28
N VAL A 19 8.61 3.60 -2.24
CA VAL A 19 7.97 4.48 -3.24
C VAL A 19 6.90 3.72 -4.05
N GLN A 20 7.10 2.42 -4.27
CA GLN A 20 6.18 1.53 -4.96
C GLN A 20 4.92 1.26 -4.13
N ALA A 21 5.07 1.08 -2.81
CA ALA A 21 3.95 0.94 -1.88
C ALA A 21 3.10 2.22 -1.87
N ILE A 22 3.75 3.39 -1.77
CA ILE A 22 3.09 4.70 -1.83
C ILE A 22 2.34 4.86 -3.16
N SER A 23 2.99 4.57 -4.29
CA SER A 23 2.37 4.62 -5.62
C SER A 23 1.21 3.63 -5.78
N GLY A 24 1.25 2.51 -5.04
CA GLY A 24 0.18 1.52 -4.93
C GLY A 24 -1.04 2.06 -4.21
N LEU A 25 -0.82 2.66 -3.03
CA LEU A 25 -1.88 3.25 -2.22
C LEU A 25 -2.55 4.44 -2.92
N ASN A 26 -1.77 5.32 -3.56
CA ASN A 26 -2.29 6.51 -4.25
C ASN A 26 -3.25 6.20 -5.41
N ARG A 27 -3.22 4.98 -5.97
CA ARG A 27 -4.12 4.55 -7.05
C ARG A 27 -5.16 3.52 -6.61
N ALA A 28 -5.16 3.12 -5.33
CA ALA A 28 -6.09 2.12 -4.83
C ALA A 28 -7.45 2.78 -4.59
N ASP A 29 -8.50 2.20 -5.17
CA ASP A 29 -9.87 2.71 -4.98
C ASP A 29 -10.45 2.33 -3.61
N VAL A 30 -10.00 1.22 -3.02
CA VAL A 30 -10.48 0.68 -1.73
C VAL A 30 -9.30 0.10 -0.95
N LEU A 31 -9.28 0.35 0.35
CA LEU A 31 -8.31 -0.21 1.29
C LEU A 31 -9.00 -1.22 2.21
N PHE A 32 -8.39 -2.39 2.38
CA PHE A 32 -8.77 -3.39 3.37
C PHE A 32 -7.70 -3.39 4.47
N ILE A 33 -8.06 -2.92 5.66
CA ILE A 33 -7.21 -2.87 6.85
C ILE A 33 -7.96 -3.55 8.02
N PRO A 34 -7.28 -4.24 8.95
CA PRO A 34 -7.88 -4.66 10.22
C PRO A 34 -8.31 -3.47 11.09
#